data_AF-A0A7Y2A6E9-F1
#
_entry.id   AF-A0A7Y2A6E9-F1
#
_cell.length_a   1.000
_cell.length_b   1.000
_cell.length_c   1.000
_cell.angle_alpha   90.00
_cell.angle_beta   90.00
_cell.angle_gamma   90.00
#
_symmetry.space_group_name_H-M   'P 1'
#
loop_
_entity.id
_entity.type
_entity.pdbx_description
1 polymer ?
#
loop_
_entity_poly.entity_id
_entity_poly.type
_entity_poly.pdbx_seq_one_letter_code
_entity_poly.pdbx_strand_id
1 'polypeptide(L)'
;MKQFKFILCLLAILLVGCKDDDPEFGPLTAPTNLQVAVDVAADNSGNVTVTPTAEDVLNFHVFFTEGSEPVVVGNGEEASFRYTQSGQYQQVINVIAYGRGGVSSSTAVSIDLDVTLVIDEVTLQMLAGDGSKSWIWDSNNAGHFGVGDPAENFPNFFSAAPNQLNPCLYDDRLTFSYDGSANYEFELETAGAVFINWAEVKRFFPDATPNQFEDE
;
A
#
# COMPACT_ATOMS: atom_id res chain seq x y z
N MET A 1 -12.08 76.64 0.24
CA MET A 1 -13.10 75.89 1.02
C MET A 1 -13.89 74.85 0.22
N LYS A 2 -14.14 75.01 -1.10
CA LYS A 2 -14.87 74.00 -1.91
C LYS A 2 -14.08 72.70 -2.17
N GLN A 3 -12.75 72.80 -2.36
CA GLN A 3 -11.85 71.65 -2.60
C GLN A 3 -11.72 70.72 -1.36
N PHE A 4 -11.73 71.30 -0.15
CA PHE A 4 -11.60 70.54 1.10
C PHE A 4 -12.87 69.73 1.44
N LYS A 5 -14.05 70.23 1.07
CA LYS A 5 -15.32 69.48 1.19
C LYS A 5 -15.37 68.27 0.25
N PHE A 6 -14.73 68.36 -0.92
CA PHE A 6 -14.67 67.25 -1.88
C PHE A 6 -13.75 66.13 -1.42
N ILE A 7 -12.59 66.47 -0.85
CA ILE A 7 -11.63 65.52 -0.27
C ILE A 7 -12.23 64.82 0.96
N LEU A 8 -12.93 65.56 1.82
CA LEU A 8 -13.59 64.99 3.00
C LEU A 8 -14.74 64.02 2.63
N CYS A 9 -15.46 64.30 1.54
CA CYS A 9 -16.52 63.42 1.04
C CYS A 9 -15.94 62.14 0.39
N LEU A 10 -14.81 62.25 -0.31
CA LEU A 10 -14.12 61.11 -0.92
C LEU A 10 -13.50 60.16 0.14
N LEU A 11 -13.01 60.73 1.25
CA LEU A 11 -12.49 59.95 2.38
C LEU A 11 -13.60 59.20 3.15
N ALA A 12 -14.81 59.77 3.20
CA ALA A 12 -15.96 59.13 3.85
C ALA A 12 -16.49 57.90 3.08
N ILE A 13 -16.31 57.85 1.75
CA ILE A 13 -16.72 56.71 0.91
C ILE A 13 -15.77 55.50 1.09
N LEU A 14 -14.51 55.73 1.50
CA LEU A 14 -13.54 54.66 1.78
C LEU A 14 -13.78 53.91 3.10
N LEU A 15 -14.67 54.42 3.97
CA LEU A 15 -14.98 53.80 5.26
C LEU A 15 -16.22 52.89 5.22
N VAL A 16 -16.91 52.79 4.07
CA VAL A 16 -18.06 51.90 3.86
C VAL A 16 -17.62 50.68 3.05
N GLY A 17 -16.63 49.96 3.56
CA GLY A 17 -16.37 48.60 3.12
C GLY A 17 -17.38 47.69 3.81
N CYS A 18 -18.32 47.10 3.07
CA CYS A 18 -19.07 45.96 3.58
C CYS A 18 -18.05 44.85 3.85
N LYS A 19 -17.75 44.60 5.12
CA LYS A 19 -17.19 43.32 5.50
C LYS A 19 -18.34 42.34 5.37
N ASP A 20 -18.33 41.50 4.33
CA ASP A 20 -19.23 40.35 4.29
C ASP A 20 -18.96 39.56 5.57
N ASP A 21 -20.01 39.26 6.34
CA ASP A 21 -19.88 38.51 7.58
C ASP A 21 -19.13 37.21 7.29
N ASP A 22 -18.06 36.95 8.06
CA ASP A 22 -17.22 35.77 7.86
C ASP A 22 -18.12 34.52 7.95
N PRO A 23 -18.05 33.58 6.99
CA PRO A 23 -18.92 32.41 6.99
C PRO A 23 -18.67 31.58 8.24
N GLU A 24 -19.65 31.51 9.14
CA GLU A 24 -19.58 30.69 10.35
C GLU A 24 -19.78 29.21 10.00
N PHE A 25 -18.87 28.35 10.45
CA PHE A 25 -18.88 26.91 10.14
C PHE A 25 -20.01 26.13 10.84
N GLY A 26 -20.79 26.77 11.71
CA GLY A 26 -21.68 26.10 12.65
C GLY A 26 -20.90 25.30 13.71
N PRO A 27 -21.59 24.56 14.59
CA PRO A 27 -20.92 23.72 15.59
C PRO A 27 -20.15 22.58 14.91
N LEU A 28 -18.90 22.38 15.33
CA LEU A 28 -18.06 21.26 14.92
C LEU A 28 -18.25 20.11 15.91
N THR A 29 -19.13 19.17 15.56
CA THR A 29 -19.39 17.96 16.36
C THR A 29 -18.65 16.77 15.76
N ALA A 30 -17.90 16.05 16.59
CA ALA A 30 -17.28 14.79 16.20
C ALA A 30 -18.37 13.76 15.85
N PRO A 31 -18.15 12.87 14.86
CA PRO A 31 -19.11 11.83 14.54
C PRO A 31 -19.45 10.97 15.76
N THR A 32 -20.72 10.62 15.92
CA THR A 32 -21.23 9.84 17.07
C THR A 32 -21.83 8.52 16.60
N ASN A 33 -22.19 7.63 17.55
CA ASN A 33 -22.76 6.32 17.26
C ASN A 33 -21.93 5.48 16.27
N LEU A 34 -20.59 5.62 16.35
CA LEU A 34 -19.64 4.86 15.54
C LEU A 34 -19.77 3.36 15.83
N GLN A 35 -20.22 2.63 14.81
CA GLN A 35 -20.36 1.18 14.80
C GLN A 35 -19.58 0.62 13.63
N VAL A 36 -18.98 -0.56 13.82
CA VAL A 36 -18.17 -1.21 12.81
C VAL A 36 -18.65 -2.65 12.71
N ALA A 37 -19.32 -2.97 11.61
CA ALA A 37 -19.61 -4.36 11.27
C ALA A 37 -18.40 -4.93 10.53
N VAL A 38 -17.97 -6.12 10.92
CA VAL A 38 -16.86 -6.83 10.28
C VAL A 38 -17.33 -8.22 9.87
N ASP A 39 -17.07 -8.56 8.63
CA ASP A 39 -17.31 -9.88 8.05
C ASP A 39 -15.97 -10.50 7.64
N VAL A 40 -15.65 -11.66 8.23
CA VAL A 40 -14.45 -12.43 7.90
C VAL A 40 -14.90 -13.63 7.09
N ALA A 41 -14.37 -13.78 5.87
CA ALA A 41 -14.75 -14.87 4.99
C ALA A 41 -14.44 -16.23 5.61
N ALA A 42 -15.43 -17.13 5.61
CA ALA A 42 -15.33 -18.45 6.23
C ALA A 42 -14.58 -19.50 5.38
N ASP A 43 -13.97 -19.08 4.27
CA ASP A 43 -13.24 -19.94 3.32
C ASP A 43 -11.71 -19.93 3.54
N ASN A 44 -11.25 -19.33 4.65
CA ASN A 44 -9.84 -19.14 4.99
C ASN A 44 -9.04 -18.35 3.92
N SER A 45 -9.71 -17.63 3.02
CA SER A 45 -9.05 -16.82 1.98
C SER A 45 -8.31 -15.59 2.53
N GLY A 46 -8.61 -15.22 3.77
CA GLY A 46 -8.16 -14.00 4.43
C GLY A 46 -8.92 -12.75 3.99
N ASN A 47 -10.00 -12.89 3.22
CA ASN A 47 -10.86 -11.77 2.85
C ASN A 47 -11.65 -11.26 4.07
N VAL A 48 -11.55 -9.96 4.31
CA VAL A 48 -12.27 -9.26 5.37
C VAL A 48 -12.96 -8.04 4.78
N THR A 49 -14.24 -7.88 5.11
CA THR A 49 -15.05 -6.71 4.75
C THR A 49 -15.46 -5.98 6.02
N VAL A 50 -15.33 -4.65 5.99
CA VAL A 50 -15.66 -3.75 7.08
C VAL A 50 -16.70 -2.75 6.59
N THR A 51 -17.81 -2.65 7.30
CA THR A 51 -18.89 -1.70 7.01
C THR A 51 -19.07 -0.77 8.23
N PRO A 52 -18.43 0.41 8.22
CA PRO A 52 -18.56 1.36 9.31
C PRO A 52 -19.82 2.22 9.14
N THR A 53 -20.46 2.53 10.27
CA THR A 53 -21.59 3.46 10.33
C THR A 53 -21.44 4.45 11.48
N ALA A 54 -21.88 5.69 11.28
CA ALA A 54 -21.87 6.75 12.30
C ALA A 54 -22.87 7.85 11.93
N GLU A 55 -23.17 8.72 12.90
CA GLU A 55 -23.92 9.97 12.72
C GLU A 55 -22.95 11.15 12.54
N ASP A 56 -23.38 12.20 11.82
CA ASP A 56 -22.58 13.41 11.51
C ASP A 56 -21.23 13.14 10.82
N VAL A 57 -21.15 12.07 10.03
CA VAL A 57 -19.95 11.62 9.32
C VAL A 57 -19.98 11.97 7.83
N LEU A 58 -18.81 12.29 7.27
CA LEU A 58 -18.60 12.49 5.85
C LEU A 58 -17.97 11.26 5.19
N ASN A 59 -16.97 10.67 5.84
CA ASN A 59 -16.27 9.47 5.37
C ASN A 59 -15.57 8.76 6.54
N PHE A 60 -15.10 7.56 6.26
CA PHE A 60 -14.33 6.74 7.16
C PHE A 60 -12.99 6.41 6.54
N HIS A 61 -11.95 6.39 7.36
CA HIS A 61 -10.67 5.79 7.03
C HIS A 61 -10.57 4.47 7.77
N VAL A 62 -10.49 3.38 7.01
CA VAL A 62 -10.36 2.01 7.54
C VAL A 62 -8.92 1.55 7.33
N PHE A 63 -8.20 1.34 8.42
CA PHE A 63 -6.84 0.82 8.44
C PHE A 63 -6.85 -0.65 8.82
N PHE A 64 -6.65 -1.52 7.83
CA PHE A 64 -6.59 -2.97 8.02
C PHE A 64 -5.25 -3.43 8.63
N THR A 65 -4.19 -2.66 8.41
CA THR A 65 -2.85 -2.90 8.94
C THR A 65 -2.29 -1.62 9.52
N GLU A 66 -1.47 -1.73 10.57
CA GLU A 66 -0.85 -0.56 11.19
C GLU A 66 0.17 0.09 10.23
N GLY A 67 0.14 1.41 10.11
CA GLY A 67 1.07 2.17 9.27
C GLY A 67 0.81 2.09 7.76
N SER A 68 -0.24 1.40 7.30
CA SER A 68 -0.65 1.40 5.90
C SER A 68 -1.53 2.59 5.53
N GLU A 69 -1.70 2.83 4.23
CA GLU A 69 -2.75 3.73 3.76
C GLU A 69 -4.14 3.18 4.10
N PRO A 70 -5.11 4.05 4.42
CA PRO A 70 -6.47 3.62 4.72
C PRO A 70 -7.26 3.36 3.43
N VAL A 71 -8.26 2.49 3.55
CA VAL A 71 -9.37 2.45 2.58
C VAL A 71 -10.39 3.51 3.01
N VAL A 72 -10.72 4.43 2.11
CA VAL A 72 -11.66 5.52 2.38
C VAL A 72 -13.04 5.17 1.82
N VAL A 73 -14.05 5.17 2.68
CA VAL A 73 -15.43 4.78 2.33
C VAL A 73 -16.46 5.73 2.92
N GLY A 74 -17.64 5.79 2.31
CA GLY A 74 -18.81 6.48 2.83
C GLY A 74 -19.50 5.75 3.98
N ASN A 75 -20.55 6.38 4.52
CA ASN A 75 -21.35 5.80 5.60
C ASN A 75 -22.14 4.58 5.13
N GLY A 76 -21.88 3.43 5.75
CA GLY A 76 -22.50 2.16 5.37
C GLY A 76 -21.95 1.53 4.08
N GLU A 77 -20.88 2.09 3.50
CA GLU A 77 -20.18 1.49 2.37
C GLU A 77 -19.13 0.47 2.85
N GLU A 78 -18.79 -0.47 1.98
CA GLU A 78 -17.87 -1.57 2.29
C GLU A 78 -16.42 -1.19 1.98
N ALA A 79 -15.54 -1.39 2.95
CA ALA A 79 -14.10 -1.46 2.75
C ALA A 79 -13.68 -2.93 2.81
N SER A 80 -12.86 -3.40 1.86
CA SER A 80 -12.39 -4.79 1.85
C SER A 80 -10.87 -4.86 1.81
N PHE A 81 -10.32 -5.91 2.43
CA PHE A 81 -8.90 -6.22 2.42
C PHE A 81 -8.70 -7.72 2.45
N ARG A 82 -7.59 -8.19 1.87
CA ARG A 82 -7.22 -9.61 1.93
C ARG A 82 -5.90 -9.76 2.66
N TYR A 83 -5.95 -10.45 3.79
CA TYR A 83 -4.74 -10.89 4.48
C TYR A 83 -4.17 -12.15 3.82
N THR A 84 -2.85 -12.20 3.65
CA THR A 84 -2.16 -13.28 2.93
C THR A 84 -1.17 -14.06 3.80
N GLN A 85 -0.95 -13.63 5.04
CA GLN A 85 -0.12 -14.37 5.99
C GLN A 85 -0.87 -15.64 6.40
N SER A 86 -0.31 -16.81 6.11
CA SER A 86 -0.91 -18.07 6.53
C SER A 86 -0.87 -18.27 8.04
N GLY A 87 -1.84 -19.02 8.55
CA GLY A 87 -1.95 -19.43 9.96
C GLY A 87 -3.05 -18.70 10.71
N GLN A 88 -3.11 -19.00 12.01
CA GLN A 88 -4.07 -18.39 12.94
C GLN A 88 -3.42 -17.25 13.71
N TYR A 89 -4.01 -16.06 13.63
CA TYR A 89 -3.52 -14.88 14.32
C TYR A 89 -4.64 -13.85 14.52
N GLN A 90 -4.39 -12.91 15.42
CA GLN A 90 -5.31 -11.81 15.70
C GLN A 90 -4.82 -10.54 15.02
N GLN A 91 -5.76 -9.80 14.42
CA GLN A 91 -5.49 -8.52 13.78
C GLN A 91 -6.38 -7.42 14.37
N VAL A 92 -5.84 -6.21 14.44
CA VAL A 92 -6.59 -5.01 14.85
C VAL A 92 -6.84 -4.14 13.62
N ILE A 93 -8.11 -3.82 13.38
CA ILE A 93 -8.57 -2.86 12.38
C ILE A 93 -8.89 -1.55 13.08
N ASN A 94 -8.29 -0.45 12.64
CA ASN A 94 -8.59 0.88 13.15
C ASN A 94 -9.54 1.61 12.19
N VAL A 95 -10.63 2.15 12.72
CA VAL A 95 -11.60 2.92 11.95
C VAL A 95 -11.66 4.33 12.51
N ILE A 96 -11.43 5.32 11.64
CA ILE A 96 -11.54 6.74 11.98
C ILE A 96 -12.68 7.34 11.17
N ALA A 97 -13.70 7.86 11.85
CA ALA A 97 -14.81 8.59 11.26
C ALA A 97 -14.47 10.08 11.21
N TYR A 98 -14.59 10.70 10.04
CA TYR A 98 -14.36 12.14 9.86
C TYR A 98 -15.66 12.88 9.60
N GLY A 99 -15.92 13.90 10.43
CA GLY A 99 -17.04 14.82 10.32
C GLY A 99 -16.63 16.17 9.72
N ARG A 100 -17.53 17.15 9.82
CA ARG A 100 -17.33 18.50 9.28
C ARG A 100 -16.13 19.20 9.91
N GLY A 101 -15.33 19.89 9.10
CA GLY A 101 -14.16 20.63 9.61
C GLY A 101 -13.02 19.73 10.11
N GLY A 102 -13.03 18.43 9.79
CA GLY A 102 -11.96 17.49 10.13
C GLY A 102 -11.99 16.96 11.56
N VAL A 103 -13.05 17.26 12.33
CA VAL A 103 -13.26 16.61 13.63
C VAL A 103 -13.51 15.12 13.41
N SER A 104 -13.02 14.30 14.34
CA SER A 104 -13.06 12.85 14.18
C SER A 104 -13.36 12.13 15.48
N SER A 105 -13.84 10.90 15.32
CA SER A 105 -13.90 9.87 16.35
C SER A 105 -13.31 8.59 15.79
N SER A 106 -12.81 7.71 16.66
CA SER A 106 -12.19 6.46 16.23
C SER A 106 -12.57 5.29 17.12
N THR A 107 -12.45 4.10 16.56
CA THR A 107 -12.57 2.83 17.28
C THR A 107 -11.62 1.80 16.69
N ALA A 108 -11.30 0.78 17.47
CA ALA A 108 -10.49 -0.34 17.04
C ALA A 108 -11.29 -1.63 17.25
N VAL A 109 -11.28 -2.51 16.24
CA VAL A 109 -11.92 -3.82 16.29
C VAL A 109 -10.84 -4.87 16.14
N SER A 110 -10.84 -5.85 17.05
CA SER A 110 -9.97 -7.01 16.96
C SER A 110 -10.71 -8.17 16.31
N ILE A 111 -10.09 -8.80 15.33
CA ILE A 111 -10.60 -9.96 14.62
C ILE A 111 -9.63 -11.13 14.75
N ASP A 112 -10.17 -12.33 14.82
CA ASP A 112 -9.39 -13.56 14.74
C ASP A 112 -9.43 -14.06 13.29
N LEU A 113 -8.26 -14.34 12.73
CA LEU A 113 -8.09 -14.82 11.37
C LEU A 113 -7.54 -16.24 11.38
N ASP A 114 -8.05 -17.06 10.47
CA ASP A 114 -7.47 -18.34 10.07
C ASP A 114 -7.30 -18.29 8.55
N VAL A 115 -6.07 -18.04 8.10
CA VAL A 115 -5.77 -17.85 6.68
C VAL A 115 -5.00 -19.05 6.17
N THR A 116 -5.47 -19.63 5.08
CA THR A 116 -4.77 -20.67 4.35
C THR A 116 -4.46 -20.13 2.96
N LEU A 117 -3.18 -19.81 2.72
CA LEU A 117 -2.75 -19.52 1.35
C LEU A 117 -2.91 -20.82 0.53
N VAL A 118 -3.60 -20.72 -0.60
CA VAL A 118 -3.73 -21.83 -1.55
C VAL A 118 -3.21 -21.36 -2.89
N ILE A 119 -2.13 -21.99 -3.34
CA ILE A 119 -1.61 -21.85 -4.70
C ILE A 119 -2.15 -23.03 -5.50
N ASP A 120 -2.63 -22.78 -6.71
CA ASP A 120 -3.17 -23.84 -7.56
C ASP A 120 -2.09 -24.87 -7.94
N GLU A 121 -2.51 -26.11 -8.15
CA GLU A 121 -1.62 -27.23 -8.40
C GLU A 121 -0.77 -27.04 -9.66
N VAL A 122 -1.30 -26.39 -10.71
CA VAL A 122 -0.56 -26.14 -11.95
C VAL A 122 0.57 -25.15 -11.68
N THR A 123 0.31 -24.07 -10.94
CA THR A 123 1.33 -23.10 -10.54
C THR A 123 2.38 -23.73 -9.63
N LEU A 124 1.98 -24.57 -8.66
CA LEU A 124 2.93 -25.30 -7.80
C LEU A 124 3.82 -26.25 -8.62
N GLN A 125 3.24 -27.00 -9.56
CA GLN A 125 4.01 -27.87 -10.44
C GLN A 125 4.99 -27.09 -11.32
N MET A 126 4.55 -25.92 -11.82
CA MET A 126 5.42 -25.03 -12.58
C MET A 126 6.57 -24.53 -11.72
N LEU A 127 6.31 -23.94 -10.55
CA LEU A 127 7.31 -23.30 -9.68
C LEU A 127 8.21 -24.28 -8.94
N ALA A 128 7.63 -25.29 -8.28
CA ALA A 128 8.31 -26.17 -7.33
C ALA A 128 8.28 -27.66 -7.75
N GLY A 129 7.60 -28.02 -8.84
CA GLY A 129 7.52 -29.42 -9.29
C GLY A 129 6.86 -30.32 -8.24
N ASP A 130 7.45 -31.48 -7.97
CA ASP A 130 6.90 -32.48 -7.04
C ASP A 130 7.20 -32.17 -5.55
N GLY A 131 7.45 -30.89 -5.22
CA GLY A 131 7.62 -30.42 -3.84
C GLY A 131 8.81 -29.46 -3.63
N SER A 132 9.85 -29.53 -4.47
CA SER A 132 10.96 -28.59 -4.44
C SER A 132 11.64 -28.49 -5.81
N LYS A 133 11.89 -27.27 -6.27
CA LYS A 133 12.62 -27.00 -7.52
C LYS A 133 13.47 -25.75 -7.36
N SER A 134 14.70 -25.86 -7.83
CA SER A 134 15.63 -24.74 -7.90
C SER A 134 15.73 -24.17 -9.31
N TRP A 135 15.89 -22.86 -9.39
CA TRP A 135 16.01 -22.07 -10.59
C TRP A 135 17.31 -21.29 -10.57
N ILE A 136 17.88 -21.13 -11.76
CA ILE A 136 19.01 -20.26 -12.04
C ILE A 136 18.64 -19.37 -13.22
N TRP A 137 19.30 -18.23 -13.34
CA TRP A 137 19.16 -17.41 -14.54
C TRP A 137 19.79 -18.10 -15.74
N ASP A 138 19.06 -18.16 -16.85
CA ASP A 138 19.56 -18.70 -18.11
C ASP A 138 20.43 -17.67 -18.85
N SER A 139 21.60 -17.39 -18.29
CA SER A 139 22.51 -16.32 -18.74
C SER A 139 22.96 -16.48 -20.19
N ASN A 140 22.85 -17.67 -20.78
CA ASN A 140 23.25 -17.95 -22.14
C ASN A 140 22.23 -17.48 -23.19
N ASN A 141 20.99 -17.21 -22.79
CA ASN A 141 19.94 -16.72 -23.68
C ASN A 141 19.74 -15.22 -23.55
N ALA A 142 19.45 -14.54 -24.66
CA ALA A 142 19.12 -13.12 -24.62
C ALA A 142 17.75 -12.92 -23.95
N GLY A 143 17.59 -11.82 -23.20
CA GLY A 143 16.33 -11.47 -22.54
C GLY A 143 16.02 -12.27 -21.27
N HIS A 144 17.01 -13.00 -20.72
CA HIS A 144 16.89 -13.66 -19.40
C HIS A 144 16.69 -12.68 -18.25
N PHE A 145 17.06 -11.41 -18.46
CA PHE A 145 16.82 -10.30 -17.56
C PHE A 145 16.47 -9.06 -18.40
N GLY A 146 15.51 -8.27 -17.94
CA GLY A 146 15.10 -7.11 -18.69
C GLY A 146 13.97 -6.30 -18.08
N VAL A 147 13.58 -5.26 -18.81
CA VAL A 147 12.42 -4.41 -18.53
C VAL A 147 11.60 -4.32 -19.81
N GLY A 148 10.28 -4.45 -19.68
CA GLY A 148 9.37 -4.36 -20.81
C GLY A 148 8.02 -3.77 -20.45
N ASP A 149 7.23 -3.50 -21.48
CA ASP A 149 5.83 -3.14 -21.38
C ASP A 149 5.05 -4.31 -20.74
N PRO A 150 4.20 -4.07 -19.71
CA PRO A 150 3.36 -5.11 -19.11
C PRO A 150 2.44 -5.84 -20.10
N ALA A 151 2.14 -5.27 -21.26
CA ALA A 151 1.34 -5.90 -22.32
C ALA A 151 2.15 -6.89 -23.19
N GLU A 152 3.47 -6.87 -23.12
CA GLU A 152 4.37 -7.73 -23.90
C GLU A 152 4.92 -8.88 -23.05
N ASN A 153 5.17 -10.03 -23.67
CA ASN A 153 5.74 -11.20 -23.01
C ASN A 153 7.27 -11.32 -23.17
N PHE A 154 7.93 -10.23 -23.56
CA PHE A 154 9.38 -10.13 -23.71
C PHE A 154 9.85 -8.72 -23.32
N PRO A 155 11.11 -8.56 -22.88
CA PRO A 155 11.60 -7.27 -22.40
C PRO A 155 11.96 -6.33 -23.57
N ASN A 156 11.05 -5.43 -23.94
CA ASN A 156 11.18 -4.54 -25.10
C ASN A 156 11.87 -3.19 -24.82
N PHE A 157 12.05 -2.78 -23.55
CA PHE A 157 12.74 -1.54 -23.19
C PHE A 157 14.23 -1.75 -22.88
N PHE A 158 14.55 -2.83 -22.19
CA PHE A 158 15.93 -3.27 -21.93
C PHE A 158 15.95 -4.78 -21.90
N SER A 159 16.80 -5.42 -22.71
CA SER A 159 16.95 -6.87 -22.76
C SER A 159 18.43 -7.20 -22.65
N ALA A 160 18.81 -7.95 -21.61
CA ALA A 160 20.18 -8.35 -21.42
C ALA A 160 20.62 -9.31 -22.53
N ALA A 161 21.74 -9.00 -23.19
CA ALA A 161 22.44 -9.94 -24.05
C ALA A 161 22.99 -11.11 -23.23
N PRO A 162 23.30 -12.26 -23.85
CA PRO A 162 23.90 -13.39 -23.15
C PRO A 162 25.12 -12.97 -22.32
N ASN A 163 25.12 -13.33 -21.04
CA ASN A 163 26.18 -13.04 -20.07
C ASN A 163 26.54 -11.53 -19.94
N GLN A 164 25.58 -10.62 -20.20
CA GLN A 164 25.83 -9.18 -20.14
C GLN A 164 25.92 -8.64 -18.71
N LEU A 165 25.06 -9.13 -17.81
CA LEU A 165 25.01 -8.68 -16.42
C LEU A 165 26.11 -9.31 -15.55
N ASN A 166 26.19 -8.83 -14.32
CA ASN A 166 27.18 -9.26 -13.34
C ASN A 166 27.13 -10.78 -13.09
N PRO A 167 28.27 -11.48 -13.08
CA PRO A 167 28.34 -12.90 -12.71
C PRO A 167 27.68 -13.26 -11.37
N CYS A 168 27.66 -12.35 -10.38
CA CYS A 168 27.01 -12.59 -9.08
C CYS A 168 25.48 -12.75 -9.17
N LEU A 169 24.86 -12.32 -10.27
CA LEU A 169 23.46 -12.62 -10.52
C LEU A 169 23.29 -14.09 -10.95
N TYR A 170 24.26 -14.64 -11.67
CA TYR A 170 24.12 -15.93 -12.35
C TYR A 170 24.55 -17.13 -11.50
N ASP A 171 25.24 -16.90 -10.39
CA ASP A 171 25.60 -17.94 -9.42
C ASP A 171 24.60 -18.09 -8.27
N ASP A 172 23.68 -17.14 -8.12
CA ASP A 172 22.55 -17.20 -7.21
C ASP A 172 21.53 -18.29 -7.64
N ARG A 173 20.94 -18.98 -6.65
CA ARG A 173 19.94 -20.04 -6.85
C ARG A 173 18.66 -19.75 -6.10
N LEU A 174 17.53 -19.77 -6.81
CA LEU A 174 16.20 -19.59 -6.23
C LEU A 174 15.56 -20.96 -6.04
N THR A 175 15.27 -21.36 -4.80
CA THR A 175 14.57 -22.61 -4.51
C THR A 175 13.16 -22.30 -4.02
N PHE A 176 12.17 -22.84 -4.70
CA PHE A 176 10.77 -22.83 -4.25
C PHE A 176 10.43 -24.24 -3.77
N SER A 177 9.81 -24.34 -2.60
CA SER A 177 9.34 -25.61 -2.08
C SER A 177 7.98 -25.50 -1.41
N TYR A 178 7.28 -26.62 -1.31
CA TYR A 178 6.01 -26.74 -0.63
C TYR A 178 5.82 -28.14 -0.04
N ASP A 179 4.90 -28.25 0.92
CA ASP A 179 4.48 -29.52 1.49
C ASP A 179 2.98 -29.78 1.33
N GLY A 180 2.54 -30.97 1.73
CA GLY A 180 1.13 -31.36 1.71
C GLY A 180 0.23 -30.62 2.72
N SER A 181 0.80 -29.70 3.52
CA SER A 181 0.08 -28.90 4.52
C SER A 181 -0.05 -27.43 4.09
N ALA A 182 0.18 -27.12 2.80
CA ALA A 182 0.15 -25.75 2.26
C ALA A 182 1.18 -24.80 2.93
N ASN A 183 2.30 -25.35 3.40
CA ASN A 183 3.47 -24.53 3.71
C ASN A 183 4.23 -24.29 2.42
N TYR A 184 4.58 -23.03 2.17
CA TYR A 184 5.35 -22.60 1.00
C TYR A 184 6.62 -21.90 1.47
N GLU A 185 7.75 -22.25 0.87
CA GLU A 185 9.04 -21.69 1.22
C GLU A 185 9.78 -21.20 -0.03
N PHE A 186 10.47 -20.08 0.14
CA PHE A 186 11.38 -19.50 -0.84
C PHE A 186 12.74 -19.33 -0.19
N GLU A 187 13.76 -19.87 -0.84
CA GLU A 187 15.16 -19.71 -0.45
C GLU A 187 15.94 -19.08 -1.59
N LEU A 188 16.68 -18.01 -1.30
CA LEU A 188 17.67 -17.44 -2.19
C LEU A 188 19.05 -17.79 -1.64
N GLU A 189 19.69 -18.78 -2.26
CA GLU A 189 21.07 -19.14 -1.94
C GLU A 189 22.00 -18.24 -2.73
N THR A 190 22.70 -17.37 -2.00
CA THR A 190 23.60 -16.39 -2.59
C THR A 190 25.04 -16.87 -2.55
N ALA A 191 25.83 -16.56 -3.57
CA ALA A 191 27.26 -16.88 -3.58
C ALA A 191 28.12 -15.84 -2.82
N GLY A 192 27.51 -15.08 -1.91
CA GLY A 192 28.15 -14.04 -1.10
C GLY A 192 27.79 -12.60 -1.50
N ALA A 193 27.09 -12.42 -2.62
CA ALA A 193 26.55 -11.13 -3.07
C ALA A 193 25.16 -11.33 -3.71
N VAL A 194 24.40 -10.24 -3.86
CA VAL A 194 23.09 -10.24 -4.55
C VAL A 194 23.04 -9.03 -5.46
N PHE A 195 22.52 -9.22 -6.67
CA PHE A 195 22.28 -8.13 -7.60
C PHE A 195 21.02 -7.33 -7.20
N ILE A 196 21.15 -6.02 -6.99
CA ILE A 196 20.05 -5.14 -6.61
C ILE A 196 20.12 -3.79 -7.34
N ASN A 197 18.97 -3.22 -7.69
CA ASN A 197 18.92 -1.88 -8.25
C ASN A 197 19.26 -0.82 -7.20
N TRP A 198 20.12 0.15 -7.54
CA TRP A 198 20.54 1.23 -6.64
C TRP A 198 19.36 2.04 -6.04
N ALA A 199 18.28 2.24 -6.80
CA ALA A 199 17.10 2.94 -6.29
C ALA A 199 16.47 2.20 -5.10
N GLU A 200 16.46 0.87 -5.11
CA GLU A 200 15.97 0.05 -4.00
C GLU A 200 16.93 0.11 -2.81
N VAL A 201 18.25 0.14 -3.05
CA VAL A 201 19.23 0.33 -1.96
C VAL A 201 18.95 1.61 -1.18
N LYS A 202 18.70 2.74 -1.87
CA LYS A 202 18.37 4.02 -1.23
C LYS A 202 17.03 4.00 -0.48
N ARG A 203 16.10 3.14 -0.87
CA ARG A 203 14.81 2.98 -0.18
C ARG A 203 14.99 2.39 1.23
N PHE A 204 15.83 1.37 1.36
CA PHE A 204 16.10 0.71 2.64
C PHE A 204 17.24 1.36 3.43
N PHE A 205 18.21 1.94 2.72
CA PHE A 205 19.39 2.58 3.28
C PHE A 205 19.55 4.01 2.72
N PRO A 206 18.76 4.98 3.22
CA PRO A 206 18.73 6.34 2.68
C PRO A 206 20.06 7.09 2.74
N ASP A 207 20.93 6.73 3.67
CA ASP A 207 22.25 7.37 3.85
C ASP A 207 23.38 6.61 3.13
N ALA A 208 23.06 5.50 2.46
CA ALA A 208 24.08 4.69 1.81
C ALA A 208 24.64 5.39 0.56
N THR A 209 25.93 5.16 0.34
CA THR A 209 26.71 5.66 -0.80
C THR A 209 27.16 4.49 -1.67
N PRO A 210 27.30 4.67 -3.00
CA PRO A 210 27.64 3.57 -3.90
C PRO A 210 28.90 2.81 -3.45
N ASN A 211 29.92 3.54 -2.97
CA ASN A 211 31.19 2.99 -2.49
C ASN A 211 31.10 2.02 -1.29
N GLN A 212 29.93 1.89 -0.65
CA GLN A 212 29.71 0.95 0.47
C GLN A 212 29.21 -0.41 0.02
N PHE A 213 28.83 -0.53 -1.25
CA PHE A 213 28.47 -1.78 -1.89
C PHE A 213 29.53 -2.05 -2.96
N GLU A 214 29.66 -3.31 -3.35
CA GLU A 214 30.39 -3.62 -4.57
C GLU A 214 29.59 -2.95 -5.71
N ASP A 215 30.07 -1.78 -6.14
CA ASP A 215 29.51 -0.98 -7.23
C ASP A 215 29.90 -1.69 -8.52
N GLU A 216 29.00 -2.55 -9.02
CA GLU A 216 29.24 -3.32 -10.24
C GLU A 216 28.07 -3.24 -11.22
#